data_AF-A0A0G2AAL4-F1
#
_entry.id   AF-A0A0G2AAL4-F1
#
_cell.length_a   1.000
_cell.length_b   1.000
_cell.length_c   1.000
_cell.angle_alpha   90.00
_cell.angle_beta   90.00
_cell.angle_gamma   90.00
#
_symmetry.space_group_name_H-M   'P 1'
#
loop_
_entity.id
_entity.type
_entity.pdbx_description
1 polymer ?
#
loop_
_entity_poly.entity_id
_entity_poly.type
_entity_poly.pdbx_seq_one_letter_code
_entity_poly.pdbx_strand_id
1 'polypeptide(L)'
;MIVVGVTGTKGKSSTAEFLNAILEEAGHTTALINSIRFKTADVSEPNLTRMSMPGRFFIQRFLHDALKKGCTAAILEMTSEGARQNRHRFIDLDALIFTNLAPEHIESHGSLQAYANAKFEIGRQLARSRKYPRTIVSNLDDKEGGRYLTLSVENVVPFSLGTAAPFHANERGGSFTLENQELSVHLPGEFSLKNALASSLTARALGIPMDAIERALGRVTKIPGRAERIEAGQNFTLVVDYAHTPDSLQALYSAYKNLRKICVLGSTGGGRDTWKRPIMGRIADTSCDTVILTNEDPYDEKPEQIVSDIAHGMTHKPEIIMDRREAIARALSLARTDDAVLITGKGTDPDIRGPSGSKIVWSDAVVAREEVEKLLAKQGRIMSL
;
A
#
# COMPACT_ATOMS: atom_id res chain seq x y z
N MET A 1 25.48 -3.98 -6.82
CA MET A 1 24.13 -3.41 -6.67
C MET A 1 23.52 -3.92 -5.37
N ILE A 2 23.08 -2.99 -4.51
CA ILE A 2 22.34 -3.27 -3.29
C ILE A 2 20.96 -3.82 -3.67
N VAL A 3 20.45 -4.84 -2.98
CA VAL A 3 19.11 -5.40 -3.20
C VAL A 3 18.38 -5.52 -1.87
N VAL A 4 17.27 -4.80 -1.75
CA VAL A 4 16.43 -4.79 -0.55
C VAL A 4 15.08 -5.44 -0.86
N GLY A 5 14.70 -6.43 -0.05
CA GLY A 5 13.37 -7.01 -0.08
C GLY A 5 12.43 -6.31 0.92
N VAL A 6 11.15 -6.19 0.57
CA VAL A 6 10.10 -5.76 1.49
C VAL A 6 8.99 -6.81 1.52
N THR A 7 8.73 -7.38 2.69
CA THR A 7 7.67 -8.38 2.89
C THR A 7 6.75 -7.99 4.04
N GLY A 8 5.53 -8.51 3.98
CA GLY A 8 4.48 -8.26 4.95
C GLY A 8 3.10 -8.30 4.30
N THR A 9 2.08 -8.08 5.12
CA THR A 9 0.68 -8.05 4.66
C THR A 9 0.41 -6.68 4.07
N LYS A 10 0.59 -5.62 4.87
CA LYS A 10 0.40 -4.21 4.48
C LYS A 10 1.69 -3.41 4.47
N GLY A 11 1.67 -2.27 3.79
CA GLY A 11 2.77 -1.30 3.81
C GLY A 11 3.95 -1.60 2.89
N LYS A 12 3.97 -2.74 2.17
CA LYS A 12 5.06 -3.11 1.26
C LYS A 12 5.34 -2.04 0.21
N SER A 13 4.33 -1.63 -0.55
CA SER A 13 4.49 -0.62 -1.60
C SER A 13 4.93 0.72 -1.04
N SER A 14 4.31 1.18 0.05
CA SER A 14 4.66 2.47 0.66
C SER A 14 6.08 2.48 1.22
N THR A 15 6.49 1.41 1.91
CA THR A 15 7.85 1.25 2.41
C THR A 15 8.87 1.21 1.26
N ALA A 16 8.54 0.51 0.18
CA ALA A 16 9.42 0.41 -0.99
C ALA A 16 9.56 1.77 -1.71
N GLU A 17 8.51 2.57 -1.80
CA GLU A 17 8.54 3.92 -2.39
C GLU A 17 9.30 4.91 -1.50
N PHE A 18 9.11 4.89 -0.16
CA PHE A 18 9.92 5.70 0.75
C PHE A 18 11.41 5.32 0.66
N LEU A 19 11.73 4.02 0.69
CA LEU A 19 13.11 3.57 0.56
C LEU A 19 13.72 3.95 -0.81
N ASN A 20 12.94 3.86 -1.88
CA ASN A 20 13.37 4.32 -3.20
C ASN A 20 13.73 5.80 -3.18
N ALA A 21 12.86 6.66 -2.62
CA ALA A 21 13.11 8.10 -2.53
C ALA A 21 14.36 8.41 -1.70
N ILE A 22 14.55 7.72 -0.57
CA ILE A 22 15.73 7.88 0.29
C ILE A 22 17.01 7.49 -0.46
N LEU A 23 17.01 6.37 -1.17
CA LEU A 23 18.18 5.92 -1.91
C LEU A 23 18.52 6.84 -3.09
N GLU A 24 17.51 7.36 -3.80
CA GLU A 24 17.72 8.36 -4.86
C GLU A 24 18.28 9.68 -4.32
N GLU A 25 17.76 10.19 -3.20
CA GLU A 25 18.29 11.40 -2.55
C GLU A 25 19.74 11.20 -2.08
N ALA A 26 20.13 9.97 -1.73
CA ALA A 26 21.49 9.60 -1.40
C ALA A 26 22.40 9.36 -2.61
N GLY A 27 21.91 9.58 -3.84
CA GLY A 27 22.70 9.47 -5.07
C GLY A 27 22.72 8.07 -5.70
N HIS A 28 21.90 7.12 -5.24
CA HIS A 28 21.77 5.84 -5.92
C HIS A 28 20.86 5.95 -7.15
N THR A 29 21.29 5.37 -8.27
CA THR A 29 20.39 5.04 -9.37
C THR A 29 19.61 3.78 -9.00
N THR A 30 18.29 3.87 -8.89
CA THR A 30 17.47 2.77 -8.34
C THR A 30 16.72 1.98 -9.40
N ALA A 31 16.44 0.72 -9.06
CA ALA A 31 15.39 -0.09 -9.67
C ALA A 31 14.34 -0.48 -8.63
N LEU A 32 13.07 -0.55 -9.02
CA LEU A 32 11.95 -0.83 -8.13
C LEU A 32 10.97 -1.80 -8.79
N ILE A 33 10.64 -2.88 -8.10
CA ILE A 33 9.51 -3.76 -8.43
C ILE A 33 8.51 -3.67 -7.28
N ASN A 34 7.33 -3.11 -7.55
CA ASN A 34 6.27 -3.03 -6.55
C ASN A 34 4.89 -3.17 -7.21
N SER A 35 3.81 -3.16 -6.41
CA SER A 35 2.44 -3.25 -6.94
C SER A 35 2.00 -2.05 -7.79
N ILE A 36 2.68 -0.92 -7.69
CA ILE A 36 2.30 0.35 -8.34
C ILE A 36 2.97 0.45 -9.72
N ARG A 37 4.27 0.16 -9.77
CA ARG A 37 5.12 0.41 -10.94
C ARG A 37 6.35 -0.49 -10.99
N PHE A 38 6.90 -0.58 -12.19
CA PHE A 38 8.28 -1.00 -12.42
C PHE A 38 9.11 0.22 -12.77
N LYS A 39 10.30 0.33 -12.18
CA LYS A 39 11.24 1.43 -12.44
C LYS A 39 12.65 0.88 -12.61
N THR A 40 13.37 1.37 -13.62
CA THR A 40 14.81 1.12 -13.80
C THR A 40 15.48 2.41 -14.22
N ALA A 41 16.37 2.95 -13.39
CA ALA A 41 16.93 4.29 -13.58
C ALA A 41 15.80 5.31 -13.81
N ASP A 42 15.82 6.03 -14.93
CA ASP A 42 14.85 7.08 -15.27
C ASP A 42 13.55 6.55 -15.90
N VAL A 43 13.52 5.27 -16.29
CA VAL A 43 12.34 4.67 -16.92
C VAL A 43 11.42 4.12 -15.84
N SER A 44 10.18 4.61 -15.79
CA SER A 44 9.14 4.16 -14.86
C SER A 44 7.82 3.90 -15.60
N GLU A 45 7.24 2.72 -15.39
CA GLU A 45 6.00 2.28 -16.04
C GLU A 45 5.02 1.72 -15.01
N PRO A 46 3.70 1.95 -15.15
CA PRO A 46 2.70 1.33 -14.29
C PRO A 46 2.78 -0.20 -14.31
N ASN A 47 2.59 -0.85 -13.16
CA ASN A 47 2.59 -2.30 -13.09
C ASN A 47 1.22 -2.84 -13.55
N LEU A 48 1.13 -3.23 -14.82
CA LEU A 48 -0.09 -3.79 -15.41
C LEU A 48 -0.27 -5.29 -15.17
N THR A 49 0.67 -5.95 -14.47
CA THR A 49 0.65 -7.41 -14.28
C THR A 49 -0.26 -7.87 -13.15
N ARG A 50 -0.74 -6.94 -12.29
CA ARG A 50 -1.50 -7.22 -11.05
C ARG A 50 -0.77 -8.14 -10.06
N MET A 51 0.54 -8.30 -10.23
CA MET A 51 1.41 -9.07 -9.33
C MET A 51 2.55 -8.19 -8.85
N SER A 52 2.70 -8.06 -7.53
CA SER A 52 3.87 -7.37 -6.95
C SER A 52 5.17 -8.12 -7.23
N MET A 53 5.09 -9.43 -7.50
CA MET A 53 6.23 -10.31 -7.74
C MET A 53 5.95 -11.23 -8.94
N PRO A 54 6.00 -10.76 -10.21
CA PRO A 54 5.43 -11.45 -11.37
C PRO A 54 5.98 -12.86 -11.64
N GLY A 55 7.28 -13.10 -11.46
CA GLY A 55 7.89 -14.40 -11.71
C GLY A 55 9.41 -14.40 -11.58
N ARG A 56 10.03 -15.55 -11.29
CA ARG A 56 11.48 -15.65 -11.06
C ARG A 56 12.33 -15.16 -12.24
N PHE A 57 11.98 -15.57 -13.46
CA PHE A 57 12.73 -15.18 -14.65
C PHE A 57 12.50 -13.71 -15.02
N PHE A 58 11.28 -13.20 -14.77
CA PHE A 58 10.99 -11.78 -14.93
C PHE A 58 11.88 -10.95 -14.01
N ILE A 59 11.94 -11.30 -12.72
CA ILE A 59 12.72 -10.55 -11.72
C ILE A 59 14.21 -10.63 -12.01
N GLN A 60 14.74 -11.82 -12.36
CA GLN A 60 16.15 -11.96 -12.73
C GLN A 60 16.51 -11.13 -13.96
N ARG A 61 15.68 -11.16 -15.01
CA ARG A 61 15.87 -10.31 -16.20
C ARG A 61 15.80 -8.83 -15.86
N PHE A 62 14.81 -8.43 -15.05
CA PHE A 62 14.66 -7.05 -14.58
C PHE A 62 15.90 -6.57 -13.82
N LEU A 63 16.43 -7.37 -12.89
CA LEU A 63 17.64 -7.03 -12.13
C LEU A 63 18.88 -6.94 -13.04
N HIS A 64 18.99 -7.83 -14.04
CA HIS A 64 20.03 -7.79 -15.05
C HIS A 64 19.96 -6.52 -15.91
N ASP A 65 18.76 -6.15 -16.36
CA ASP A 65 18.54 -4.94 -17.15
C ASP A 65 18.79 -3.67 -16.32
N ALA A 66 18.42 -3.68 -15.02
CA ALA A 66 18.75 -2.62 -14.08
C ALA A 66 20.26 -2.42 -13.93
N LEU A 67 21.03 -3.51 -13.79
CA LEU A 67 22.50 -3.47 -13.75
C LEU A 67 23.08 -2.88 -15.03
N LYS A 68 22.58 -3.30 -16.20
CA LYS A 68 23.01 -2.75 -17.50
C LYS A 68 22.74 -1.26 -17.64
N LYS A 69 21.66 -0.77 -17.02
CA LYS A 69 21.31 0.66 -16.96
C LYS A 69 22.04 1.42 -15.84
N GLY A 70 23.00 0.79 -15.17
CA GLY A 70 23.80 1.45 -14.14
C GLY A 70 23.12 1.59 -12.78
N CYS A 71 22.01 0.87 -12.52
CA CYS A 71 21.37 0.90 -11.21
C CYS A 71 22.32 0.37 -10.12
N THR A 72 22.48 1.13 -9.04
CA THR A 72 23.33 0.78 -7.90
C THR A 72 22.53 0.21 -6.73
N ALA A 73 21.20 0.39 -6.71
CA ALA A 73 20.29 -0.23 -5.75
C ALA A 73 19.00 -0.76 -6.40
N ALA A 74 18.42 -1.82 -5.84
CA ALA A 74 17.15 -2.40 -6.26
C ALA A 74 16.25 -2.70 -5.06
N ILE A 75 14.97 -2.32 -5.13
CA ILE A 75 13.97 -2.54 -4.09
C ILE A 75 12.88 -3.47 -4.65
N LEU A 76 12.59 -4.56 -3.94
CA LEU A 76 11.69 -5.61 -4.40
C LEU A 76 10.57 -5.87 -3.39
N GLU A 77 9.32 -5.68 -3.78
CA GLU A 77 8.20 -6.25 -3.05
C GLU A 77 8.22 -7.78 -3.16
N MET A 78 8.25 -8.46 -2.00
CA MET A 78 8.25 -9.92 -1.92
C MET A 78 6.98 -10.39 -1.22
N THR A 79 6.18 -11.18 -1.92
CA THR A 79 4.85 -11.63 -1.45
C THR A 79 4.89 -13.07 -0.96
N SER A 80 3.93 -13.46 -0.10
CA SER A 80 3.79 -14.85 0.36
C SER A 80 3.47 -15.81 -0.79
N GLU A 81 2.64 -15.37 -1.74
CA GLU A 81 2.35 -16.14 -2.96
C GLU A 81 3.60 -16.30 -3.84
N GLY A 82 4.42 -15.24 -3.94
CA GLY A 82 5.73 -15.32 -4.59
C GLY A 82 6.66 -16.28 -3.87
N ALA A 83 6.60 -16.34 -2.54
CA ALA A 83 7.36 -17.31 -1.75
C ALA A 83 6.93 -18.75 -2.01
N ARG A 84 5.62 -19.03 -1.95
CA ARG A 84 5.01 -20.33 -2.24
C ARG A 84 5.36 -20.84 -3.65
N GLN A 85 5.44 -19.92 -4.60
CA GLN A 85 5.80 -20.20 -5.98
C GLN A 85 7.31 -20.09 -6.26
N ASN A 86 8.14 -20.02 -5.23
CA ASN A 86 9.60 -19.99 -5.34
C ASN A 86 10.16 -18.80 -6.17
N ARG A 87 9.39 -17.72 -6.33
CA ARG A 87 9.77 -16.54 -7.13
C ARG A 87 10.91 -15.73 -6.49
N HIS A 88 11.07 -15.84 -5.17
CA HIS A 88 12.10 -15.19 -4.36
C HIS A 88 13.48 -15.87 -4.38
N ARG A 89 13.57 -17.11 -4.85
CA ARG A 89 14.82 -17.87 -4.84
C ARG A 89 15.84 -17.26 -5.81
N PHE A 90 17.12 -17.45 -5.49
CA PHE A 90 18.27 -16.99 -6.27
C PHE A 90 18.41 -15.47 -6.35
N ILE A 91 17.76 -14.74 -5.44
CA ILE A 91 17.96 -13.30 -5.25
C ILE A 91 18.81 -13.14 -3.98
N ASP A 92 20.04 -12.67 -4.15
CA ASP A 92 20.93 -12.35 -3.03
C ASP A 92 20.59 -10.95 -2.50
N LEU A 93 20.05 -10.91 -1.29
CA LEU A 93 19.60 -9.70 -0.59
C LEU A 93 20.71 -9.12 0.31
N ASP A 94 20.81 -7.79 0.32
CA ASP A 94 21.59 -7.03 1.32
C ASP A 94 20.73 -6.74 2.55
N ALA A 95 19.43 -6.48 2.34
CA ALA A 95 18.49 -6.24 3.44
C ALA A 95 17.10 -6.80 3.17
N LEU A 96 16.36 -7.06 4.25
CA LEU A 96 14.93 -7.39 4.23
C LEU A 96 14.21 -6.54 5.26
N ILE A 97 13.04 -6.03 4.88
CA ILE A 97 12.10 -5.36 5.78
C ILE A 97 10.89 -6.27 5.98
N PHE A 98 10.55 -6.56 7.23
CA PHE A 98 9.27 -7.15 7.61
C PHE A 98 8.35 -6.08 8.23
N THR A 99 7.20 -5.84 7.59
CA THR A 99 6.26 -4.79 8.03
C THR A 99 5.21 -5.30 9.02
N ASN A 100 4.45 -6.35 8.71
CA ASN A 100 3.40 -6.94 9.55
C ASN A 100 2.81 -8.24 8.96
N LEU A 101 2.06 -8.98 9.77
CA LEU A 101 1.27 -10.14 9.40
C LEU A 101 -0.19 -10.03 9.90
N ALA A 102 -1.12 -9.76 9.00
CA ALA A 102 -2.57 -9.83 9.26
C ALA A 102 -3.23 -10.94 8.42
N PRO A 103 -4.40 -11.46 8.80
CA PRO A 103 -5.11 -12.46 8.01
C PRO A 103 -5.42 -11.96 6.60
N GLU A 104 -4.80 -12.61 5.61
CA GLU A 104 -5.01 -12.37 4.19
C GLU A 104 -4.54 -13.60 3.41
N HIS A 105 -5.23 -13.94 2.32
CA HIS A 105 -4.92 -15.12 1.50
C HIS A 105 -4.99 -16.43 2.31
N ILE A 106 -5.89 -16.49 3.29
CA ILE A 106 -6.01 -17.66 4.15
C ILE A 106 -6.55 -18.85 3.37
N GLU A 107 -7.49 -18.62 2.45
CA GLU A 107 -8.07 -19.67 1.61
C GLU A 107 -7.01 -20.25 0.65
N SER A 108 -6.10 -19.43 0.10
CA SER A 108 -5.04 -19.91 -0.80
C SER A 108 -3.88 -20.60 -0.08
N HIS A 109 -3.57 -20.18 1.15
CA HIS A 109 -2.51 -20.77 1.98
C HIS A 109 -3.00 -21.94 2.86
N GLY A 110 -4.32 -22.11 3.02
CA GLY A 110 -4.97 -23.11 3.86
C GLY A 110 -4.96 -22.82 5.37
N SER A 111 -4.05 -21.96 5.86
CA SER A 111 -4.04 -21.49 7.25
C SER A 111 -3.20 -20.22 7.42
N LEU A 112 -3.47 -19.46 8.49
CA LEU A 112 -2.64 -18.31 8.88
C LEU A 112 -1.18 -18.71 9.15
N GLN A 113 -0.96 -19.90 9.73
CA GLN A 113 0.39 -20.39 10.01
C GLN A 113 1.17 -20.70 8.72
N ALA A 114 0.52 -21.30 7.72
CA ALA A 114 1.13 -21.55 6.42
C ALA A 114 1.45 -20.24 5.69
N TYR A 115 0.57 -19.24 5.78
CA TYR A 115 0.83 -17.89 5.28
C TYR A 115 2.04 -17.22 5.97
N ALA A 116 2.11 -17.29 7.29
CA ALA A 116 3.24 -16.79 8.09
C ALA A 116 4.56 -17.48 7.70
N ASN A 117 4.53 -18.81 7.58
CA ASN A 117 5.69 -19.61 7.19
C ASN A 117 6.18 -19.29 5.78
N ALA A 118 5.27 -19.05 4.83
CA ALA A 118 5.63 -18.64 3.47
C ALA A 118 6.37 -17.31 3.46
N LYS A 119 5.93 -16.30 4.23
CA LYS A 119 6.68 -15.04 4.34
C LYS A 119 8.02 -15.23 5.06
N PHE A 120 8.06 -16.06 6.10
CA PHE A 120 9.30 -16.33 6.82
C PHE A 120 10.36 -17.01 5.96
N GLU A 121 9.98 -17.76 4.92
CA GLU A 121 10.94 -18.31 3.95
C GLU A 121 11.68 -17.21 3.17
N ILE A 122 11.07 -16.03 2.96
CA ILE A 122 11.76 -14.86 2.42
C ILE A 122 12.86 -14.39 3.40
N GLY A 123 12.58 -14.40 4.70
CA GLY A 123 13.58 -14.15 5.76
C GLY A 123 14.75 -15.14 5.71
N ARG A 124 14.45 -16.43 5.52
CA ARG A 124 15.48 -17.46 5.34
C ARG A 124 16.31 -17.25 4.07
N GLN A 125 15.72 -16.70 3.01
CA GLN A 125 16.46 -16.32 1.80
C GLN A 125 17.47 -15.22 2.09
N LEU A 126 17.14 -14.21 2.92
CA LEU A 126 18.12 -13.24 3.41
C LEU A 126 19.26 -13.94 4.17
N ALA A 127 18.94 -14.80 5.15
CA ALA A 127 19.94 -15.52 5.94
C ALA A 127 20.85 -16.47 5.11
N ARG A 128 20.41 -16.87 3.91
CA ARG A 128 21.18 -17.68 2.95
C ARG A 128 21.86 -16.85 1.86
N SER A 129 21.60 -15.54 1.81
CA SER A 129 22.19 -14.61 0.83
C SER A 129 23.71 -14.66 0.92
N ARG A 130 24.36 -14.60 -0.25
CA ARG A 130 25.83 -14.54 -0.37
C ARG A 130 26.41 -13.16 -0.08
N LYS A 131 25.56 -12.14 0.01
CA LYS A 131 25.99 -10.77 0.30
C LYS A 131 26.27 -10.60 1.79
N TYR A 132 27.14 -9.66 2.12
CA TYR A 132 27.58 -9.37 3.48
C TYR A 132 28.00 -7.90 3.60
N PRO A 133 27.67 -7.20 4.70
CA PRO A 133 26.80 -7.65 5.79
C PRO A 133 25.31 -7.65 5.39
N ARG A 134 24.51 -8.51 6.01
CA ARG A 134 23.05 -8.61 5.78
C ARG A 134 22.29 -7.95 6.91
N THR A 135 21.20 -7.27 6.54
CA THR A 135 20.36 -6.53 7.49
C THR A 135 18.93 -7.03 7.50
N ILE A 136 18.39 -7.35 8.67
CA ILE A 136 16.94 -7.54 8.89
C ILE A 136 16.38 -6.36 9.67
N VAL A 137 15.36 -5.70 9.12
CA VAL A 137 14.57 -4.67 9.82
C VAL A 137 13.17 -5.21 10.07
N SER A 138 12.74 -5.29 11.33
CA SER A 138 11.49 -6.01 11.67
C SER A 138 10.63 -5.25 12.69
N ASN A 139 9.33 -5.20 12.41
CA ASN A 139 8.33 -4.52 13.23
C ASN A 139 7.97 -5.30 14.50
N LEU A 140 8.32 -4.78 15.68
CA LEU A 140 7.96 -5.33 16.98
C LEU A 140 6.53 -5.02 17.44
N ASP A 141 5.82 -4.11 16.76
CA ASP A 141 4.38 -3.93 17.00
C ASP A 141 3.57 -5.14 16.48
N ASP A 142 4.20 -6.01 15.68
CA ASP A 142 3.60 -7.23 15.14
C ASP A 142 4.12 -8.48 15.87
N LYS A 143 3.21 -9.40 16.18
CA LYS A 143 3.52 -10.65 16.90
C LYS A 143 4.56 -11.54 16.19
N GLU A 144 4.62 -11.51 14.86
CA GLU A 144 5.62 -12.28 14.11
C GLU A 144 6.95 -11.54 14.00
N GLY A 145 7.03 -10.26 14.39
CA GLY A 145 8.22 -9.43 14.25
C GLY A 145 9.46 -10.04 14.91
N GLY A 146 9.30 -10.51 16.15
CA GLY A 146 10.37 -11.16 16.91
C GLY A 146 10.94 -12.40 16.22
N ARG A 147 10.12 -13.14 15.47
CA ARG A 147 10.57 -14.33 14.72
C ARG A 147 11.62 -13.97 13.67
N TYR A 148 11.46 -12.84 12.95
CA TYR A 148 12.43 -12.38 11.95
C TYR A 148 13.75 -11.93 12.57
N LEU A 149 13.75 -11.42 13.80
CA LEU A 149 14.95 -10.98 14.50
C LEU A 149 15.86 -12.16 14.93
N THR A 150 15.37 -13.39 14.87
CA THR A 150 16.15 -14.61 15.15
C THR A 150 16.93 -15.12 13.93
N LEU A 151 16.78 -14.49 12.76
CA LEU A 151 17.54 -14.84 11.57
C LEU A 151 19.04 -14.61 11.79
N SER A 152 19.87 -15.58 11.38
CA SER A 152 21.32 -15.48 11.46
C SER A 152 21.84 -14.54 10.37
N VAL A 153 21.87 -13.24 10.70
CA VAL A 153 22.38 -12.15 9.87
C VAL A 153 23.18 -11.18 10.76
N GLU A 154 23.95 -10.31 10.13
CA GLU A 154 24.92 -9.46 10.82
C GLU A 154 24.26 -8.30 11.55
N ASN A 155 23.29 -7.65 10.91
CA ASN A 155 22.59 -6.50 11.46
C ASN A 155 21.12 -6.85 11.71
N VAL A 156 20.71 -6.81 12.97
CA VAL A 156 19.34 -7.08 13.39
C VAL A 156 18.75 -5.80 13.99
N VAL A 157 17.79 -5.21 13.28
CA VAL A 157 17.23 -3.89 13.61
C VAL A 157 15.74 -4.03 13.95
N PRO A 158 15.37 -4.12 15.24
CA PRO A 158 13.97 -4.03 15.64
C PRO A 158 13.44 -2.61 15.45
N PHE A 159 12.15 -2.47 15.18
CA PHE A 159 11.49 -1.18 15.26
C PHE A 159 10.08 -1.28 15.85
N SER A 160 9.67 -0.23 16.54
CA SER A 160 8.29 0.02 16.96
C SER A 160 8.03 1.52 16.80
N LEU A 161 6.80 1.91 16.46
CA LEU A 161 6.49 3.34 16.40
C LEU A 161 6.61 3.99 17.79
N GLY A 162 6.32 3.25 18.85
CA GLY A 162 6.43 3.73 20.23
C GLY A 162 7.87 4.07 20.65
N THR A 163 8.87 3.41 20.06
CA THR A 163 10.29 3.71 20.30
C THR A 163 10.81 4.90 19.48
N ALA A 164 10.04 5.36 18.50
CA ALA A 164 10.36 6.53 17.66
C ALA A 164 9.65 7.79 18.19
N ALA A 165 9.58 7.93 19.51
CA ALA A 165 8.89 9.02 20.19
C ALA A 165 9.78 10.27 20.37
N PRO A 166 9.20 11.49 20.43
CA PRO A 166 7.79 11.78 20.18
C PRO A 166 7.39 11.48 18.73
N PHE A 167 6.14 11.05 18.53
CA PHE A 167 5.54 10.94 17.21
C PHE A 167 4.12 11.48 17.25
N HIS A 168 3.65 12.00 16.12
CA HIS A 168 2.26 12.42 15.94
C HIS A 168 1.81 12.11 14.52
N ALA A 169 0.55 11.74 14.34
CA ALA A 169 -0.04 11.50 13.02
C ALA A 169 -1.46 12.06 12.95
N ASN A 170 -1.83 12.58 11.79
CA ASN A 170 -3.16 13.09 11.46
C ASN A 170 -3.51 12.79 9.99
N GLU A 171 -4.59 13.39 9.51
CA GLU A 171 -5.11 13.21 8.14
C GLU A 171 -4.28 13.91 7.05
N ARG A 172 -3.29 14.73 7.42
CA ARG A 172 -2.40 15.46 6.50
C ARG A 172 -0.96 14.97 6.53
N GLY A 173 -0.58 14.18 7.53
CA GLY A 173 0.80 13.77 7.73
C GLY A 173 1.11 13.51 9.19
N GLY A 174 2.38 13.56 9.52
CA GLY A 174 2.86 13.41 10.88
C GLY A 174 4.37 13.56 10.98
N SER A 175 4.90 13.28 12.16
CA SER A 175 6.34 13.17 12.40
C SER A 175 6.65 12.05 13.38
N PHE A 176 7.89 11.58 13.37
CA PHE A 176 8.46 10.71 14.39
C PHE A 176 9.92 11.09 14.62
N THR A 177 10.48 10.72 15.77
CA THR A 177 11.87 11.02 16.11
C THR A 177 12.75 9.80 15.91
N LEU A 178 13.87 9.98 15.21
CA LEU A 178 14.91 8.97 14.99
C LEU A 178 16.28 9.60 15.22
N GLU A 179 17.13 8.98 16.05
CA GLU A 179 18.47 9.50 16.38
C GLU A 179 18.46 10.97 16.87
N ASN A 180 17.44 11.34 17.67
CA ASN A 180 17.19 12.71 18.16
C ASN A 180 16.84 13.76 17.07
N GLN A 181 16.52 13.31 15.86
CA GLN A 181 16.04 14.17 14.79
C GLN A 181 14.57 13.89 14.49
N GLU A 182 13.77 14.94 14.40
CA GLU A 182 12.36 14.83 14.00
C GLU A 182 12.27 14.70 12.49
N LEU A 183 11.60 13.64 12.02
CA LEU A 183 11.41 13.34 10.60
C LEU A 183 9.94 13.55 10.22
N SER A 184 9.69 14.44 9.28
CA SER A 184 8.34 14.75 8.77
C SER A 184 7.90 13.79 7.67
N VAL A 185 6.63 13.39 7.69
CA VAL A 185 5.99 12.52 6.69
C VAL A 185 4.68 13.18 6.23
N HIS A 186 4.53 13.42 4.93
CA HIS A 186 3.35 14.10 4.36
C HIS A 186 2.24 13.15 3.90
N LEU A 187 2.24 11.91 4.41
CA LEU A 187 1.19 10.92 4.18
C LEU A 187 0.43 10.63 5.47
N PRO A 188 -0.90 10.46 5.41
CA PRO A 188 -1.75 10.40 6.59
C PRO A 188 -1.56 9.13 7.42
N GLY A 189 -1.86 9.25 8.71
CA GLY A 189 -2.01 8.12 9.63
C GLY A 189 -0.70 7.47 10.10
N GLU A 190 -0.79 6.80 11.25
CA GLU A 190 0.36 6.10 11.86
C GLU A 190 0.96 5.00 10.98
N PHE A 191 0.14 4.36 10.15
CA PHE A 191 0.63 3.34 9.21
C PHE A 191 1.67 3.92 8.23
N SER A 192 1.54 5.19 7.84
CA SER A 192 2.52 5.88 7.00
C SER A 192 3.82 6.13 7.75
N LEU A 193 3.74 6.52 9.03
CA LEU A 193 4.93 6.68 9.89
C LEU A 193 5.67 5.36 10.09
N LYS A 194 4.96 4.24 10.30
CA LYS A 194 5.60 2.91 10.42
C LYS A 194 6.37 2.52 9.16
N ASN A 195 5.79 2.78 7.99
CA ASN A 195 6.45 2.50 6.71
C ASN A 195 7.68 3.39 6.50
N ALA A 196 7.57 4.69 6.83
CA ALA A 196 8.68 5.64 6.77
C ALA A 196 9.79 5.25 7.74
N LEU A 197 9.48 4.97 9.01
CA LEU A 197 10.44 4.50 10.01
C LEU A 197 11.18 3.23 9.57
N ALA A 198 10.47 2.23 9.05
CA ALA A 198 11.07 1.00 8.55
C ALA A 198 12.06 1.28 7.39
N SER A 199 11.68 2.16 6.46
CA SER A 199 12.56 2.57 5.36
C SER A 199 13.77 3.38 5.83
N SER A 200 13.59 4.30 6.79
CA SER A 200 14.67 5.10 7.38
C SER A 200 15.68 4.22 8.10
N LEU A 201 15.24 3.29 8.95
CA LEU A 201 16.11 2.36 9.66
C LEU A 201 16.89 1.46 8.71
N THR A 202 16.25 1.03 7.61
CA THR A 202 16.93 0.26 6.57
C THR A 202 18.00 1.09 5.88
N ALA A 203 17.68 2.33 5.50
CA ALA A 203 18.65 3.24 4.89
C ALA A 203 19.81 3.58 5.84
N ARG A 204 19.54 3.80 7.13
CA ARG A 204 20.57 3.98 8.16
C ARG A 204 21.51 2.79 8.26
N ALA A 205 20.96 1.57 8.28
CA ALA A 205 21.76 0.34 8.30
C ALA A 205 22.58 0.14 7.01
N LEU A 206 22.18 0.74 5.88
CA LEU A 206 22.93 0.78 4.63
C LEU A 206 23.95 1.93 4.56
N GLY A 207 24.11 2.71 5.64
CA GLY A 207 25.07 3.81 5.73
C GLY A 207 24.59 5.14 5.15
N ILE A 208 23.29 5.27 4.83
CA ILE A 208 22.73 6.53 4.33
C ILE A 208 22.65 7.56 5.47
N PRO A 209 23.15 8.79 5.32
CA PRO A 209 23.15 9.78 6.38
C PRO A 209 21.74 10.33 6.67
N MET A 210 21.52 10.75 7.92
CA MET A 210 20.21 11.20 8.41
C MET A 210 19.63 12.40 7.64
N ASP A 211 20.50 13.30 7.17
CA ASP A 211 20.11 14.48 6.39
C ASP A 211 19.48 14.12 5.03
N ALA A 212 20.02 13.09 4.36
CA ALA A 212 19.45 12.57 3.12
C ALA A 212 18.09 11.89 3.36
N ILE A 213 17.96 11.17 4.49
CA ILE A 213 16.70 10.54 4.88
C ILE A 213 15.62 11.59 5.14
N GLU A 214 15.93 12.63 5.94
CA GLU A 214 15.02 13.73 6.23
C GLU A 214 14.54 14.43 4.96
N ARG A 215 15.47 14.84 4.08
CA ARG A 215 15.14 15.50 2.81
C ARG A 215 14.25 14.63 1.93
N ALA A 216 14.55 13.33 1.84
CA ALA A 216 13.77 12.40 1.04
C ALA A 216 12.35 12.24 1.57
N LEU A 217 12.18 12.00 2.88
CA LEU A 217 10.86 11.85 3.49
C LEU A 217 10.00 13.11 3.31
N GLY A 218 10.60 14.30 3.51
CA GLY A 218 9.91 15.58 3.31
C GLY A 218 9.47 15.86 1.86
N ARG A 219 10.02 15.16 0.86
CA ARG A 219 9.60 15.28 -0.54
C ARG A 219 8.51 14.29 -0.95
N VAL A 220 8.33 13.20 -0.22
CA VAL A 220 7.29 12.20 -0.53
C VAL A 220 5.94 12.71 -0.02
N THR A 221 5.23 13.41 -0.90
CA THR A 221 3.89 13.95 -0.63
C THR A 221 2.76 13.06 -1.16
N LYS A 222 3.10 12.07 -1.99
CA LYS A 222 2.13 11.20 -2.66
C LYS A 222 2.73 9.84 -2.97
N ILE A 223 1.96 8.79 -2.71
CA ILE A 223 2.20 7.45 -3.24
C ILE A 223 0.90 7.01 -3.95
N PRO A 224 0.92 6.74 -5.27
CA PRO A 224 -0.29 6.40 -6.01
C PRO A 224 -1.08 5.25 -5.38
N GLY A 225 -2.39 5.45 -5.21
CA GLY A 225 -3.32 4.52 -4.59
C GLY A 225 -2.97 4.06 -3.18
N ARG A 226 -2.19 4.84 -2.42
CA ARG A 226 -1.86 4.60 -1.00
C ARG A 226 -2.15 5.86 -0.20
N ALA A 227 -3.38 5.97 0.30
CA ALA A 227 -3.97 7.17 0.87
C ALA A 227 -3.72 8.40 -0.02
N GLU A 228 -3.87 8.21 -1.34
CA GLU A 228 -3.60 9.22 -2.34
C GLU A 228 -4.66 10.31 -2.26
N ARG A 229 -4.25 11.52 -1.87
CA ARG A 229 -5.11 12.70 -1.94
C ARG A 229 -5.24 13.18 -3.38
N ILE A 230 -6.49 13.41 -3.81
CA ILE A 230 -6.81 13.95 -5.12
C ILE A 230 -7.17 15.42 -4.95
N GLU A 231 -6.34 16.29 -5.50
CA GLU A 231 -6.56 17.73 -5.51
C GLU A 231 -6.96 18.19 -6.91
N ALA A 232 -8.16 18.75 -7.03
CA ALA A 232 -8.74 19.28 -8.27
C ALA A 232 -9.54 20.57 -8.04
N GLY A 233 -9.25 21.30 -6.95
CA GLY A 233 -9.88 22.57 -6.59
C GLY A 233 -11.10 22.47 -5.67
N GLN A 234 -11.46 21.26 -5.24
CA GLN A 234 -12.55 21.05 -4.28
C GLN A 234 -12.18 21.50 -2.85
N ASN A 235 -13.19 21.74 -2.01
CA ASN A 235 -13.04 22.22 -0.63
C ASN A 235 -13.28 21.11 0.43
N PHE A 236 -13.19 19.86 0.01
CA PHE A 236 -13.31 18.68 0.86
C PHE A 236 -12.13 17.74 0.58
N THR A 237 -11.86 16.84 1.52
CA THR A 237 -10.80 15.85 1.37
C THR A 237 -11.27 14.72 0.46
N LEU A 238 -10.50 14.38 -0.56
CA LEU A 238 -10.79 13.26 -1.46
C LEU A 238 -9.58 12.32 -1.52
N VAL A 239 -9.79 11.06 -1.18
CA VAL A 239 -8.72 10.08 -1.00
C VAL A 239 -9.04 8.80 -1.76
N VAL A 240 -8.05 8.29 -2.49
CA VAL A 240 -8.07 6.99 -3.15
C VAL A 240 -7.07 6.06 -2.48
N ASP A 241 -7.50 4.87 -2.07
CA ASP A 241 -6.64 3.91 -1.39
C ASP A 241 -6.91 2.44 -1.77
N TYR A 242 -5.88 1.61 -1.64
CA TYR A 242 -5.92 0.18 -1.90
C TYR A 242 -6.43 -0.67 -0.72
N ALA A 243 -6.94 -0.06 0.37
CA ALA A 243 -7.46 -0.78 1.52
C ALA A 243 -8.57 -1.78 1.12
N HIS A 244 -8.19 -3.05 0.99
CA HIS A 244 -9.03 -4.15 0.52
C HIS A 244 -9.12 -5.30 1.55
N THR A 245 -8.62 -5.08 2.77
CA THR A 245 -8.80 -5.97 3.93
C THR A 245 -9.24 -5.17 5.16
N PRO A 246 -9.85 -5.84 6.16
CA PRO A 246 -10.38 -5.17 7.35
C PRO A 246 -9.38 -4.27 8.08
N ASP A 247 -8.15 -4.74 8.28
CA ASP A 247 -7.09 -4.02 8.97
C ASP A 247 -6.68 -2.73 8.22
N SER A 248 -6.49 -2.82 6.90
CA SER A 248 -6.14 -1.66 6.08
C SER A 248 -7.28 -0.64 6.00
N LEU A 249 -8.53 -1.12 5.93
CA LEU A 249 -9.72 -0.26 5.89
C LEU A 249 -9.88 0.50 7.21
N GLN A 250 -9.75 -0.20 8.33
CA GLN A 250 -9.79 0.40 9.67
C GLN A 250 -8.67 1.43 9.84
N ALA A 251 -7.44 1.10 9.44
CA ALA A 251 -6.30 2.01 9.56
C ALA A 251 -6.51 3.30 8.74
N LEU A 252 -7.01 3.18 7.51
CA LEU A 252 -7.34 4.33 6.67
C LEU A 252 -8.44 5.18 7.30
N TYR A 253 -9.58 4.58 7.66
CA TYR A 253 -10.72 5.33 8.21
C TYR A 253 -10.38 6.02 9.53
N SER A 254 -9.58 5.38 10.39
CA SER A 254 -9.09 5.97 11.63
C SER A 254 -8.18 7.19 11.41
N ALA A 255 -7.44 7.26 10.30
CA ALA A 255 -6.63 8.43 9.96
C ALA A 255 -7.47 9.69 9.70
N TYR A 256 -8.75 9.51 9.36
CA TYR A 256 -9.73 10.58 9.13
C TYR A 256 -10.83 10.62 10.20
N LYS A 257 -10.53 10.15 11.43
CA LYS A 257 -11.53 10.02 12.52
C LYS A 257 -12.24 11.34 12.87
N ASN A 258 -11.57 12.48 12.71
CA ASN A 258 -12.09 13.79 13.08
C ASN A 258 -12.96 14.45 11.99
N LEU A 259 -13.09 13.83 10.82
CA LEU A 259 -13.88 14.35 9.70
C LEU A 259 -15.17 13.53 9.52
N ARG A 260 -16.22 14.17 9.01
CA ARG A 260 -17.40 13.46 8.50
C ARG A 260 -16.99 12.68 7.24
N LYS A 261 -17.28 11.38 7.19
CA LYS A 261 -16.78 10.45 6.17
C LYS A 261 -17.89 9.94 5.25
N ILE A 262 -17.64 10.06 3.94
CA ILE A 262 -18.46 9.46 2.87
C ILE A 262 -17.58 8.42 2.18
N CYS A 263 -17.96 7.15 2.29
CA CYS A 263 -17.11 6.03 1.90
C CYS A 263 -17.68 5.30 0.68
N VAL A 264 -16.85 5.11 -0.35
CA VAL A 264 -17.15 4.26 -1.51
C VAL A 264 -16.37 2.96 -1.35
N LEU A 265 -17.10 1.85 -1.22
CA LEU A 265 -16.53 0.55 -0.88
C LEU A 265 -17.01 -0.53 -1.85
N GLY A 266 -16.09 -1.36 -2.32
CA GLY A 266 -16.39 -2.60 -3.02
C GLY A 266 -15.56 -3.75 -2.46
N SER A 267 -15.63 -4.91 -3.11
CA SER A 267 -14.70 -6.00 -2.83
C SER A 267 -14.45 -6.83 -4.08
N THR A 268 -13.29 -7.47 -4.11
CA THR A 268 -12.90 -8.41 -5.16
C THR A 268 -13.63 -9.75 -5.00
N GLY A 269 -14.13 -10.29 -6.11
CA GLY A 269 -14.67 -11.65 -6.24
C GLY A 269 -13.64 -12.65 -6.79
N GLY A 270 -14.12 -13.77 -7.32
CA GLY A 270 -13.28 -14.70 -8.10
C GLY A 270 -12.33 -15.57 -7.26
N GLY A 271 -12.83 -16.13 -6.16
CA GLY A 271 -12.05 -17.02 -5.29
C GLY A 271 -11.10 -16.27 -4.35
N ARG A 272 -11.38 -14.99 -4.08
CA ARG A 272 -10.76 -14.24 -2.99
C ARG A 272 -11.49 -14.50 -1.68
N ASP A 273 -10.73 -14.46 -0.60
CA ASP A 273 -11.19 -14.56 0.79
C ASP A 273 -12.55 -13.85 1.00
N THR A 274 -13.60 -14.63 1.25
CA THR A 274 -14.97 -14.13 1.39
C THR A 274 -15.30 -13.70 2.82
N TRP A 275 -14.62 -14.31 3.81
CA TRP A 275 -14.80 -14.06 5.25
C TRP A 275 -14.67 -12.58 5.64
N LYS A 276 -13.89 -11.80 4.88
CA LYS A 276 -13.61 -10.40 5.16
C LYS A 276 -14.76 -9.46 4.79
N ARG A 277 -15.63 -9.84 3.85
CA ARG A 277 -16.68 -8.97 3.28
C ARG A 277 -17.61 -8.39 4.35
N PRO A 278 -18.27 -9.20 5.21
CA PRO A 278 -19.13 -8.65 6.27
C PRO A 278 -18.33 -7.87 7.33
N ILE A 279 -17.04 -8.19 7.54
CA ILE A 279 -16.21 -7.44 8.49
C ILE A 279 -15.89 -6.04 7.94
N MET A 280 -15.56 -5.95 6.64
CA MET A 280 -15.35 -4.67 5.96
C MET A 280 -16.62 -3.82 5.94
N GLY A 281 -17.78 -4.43 5.71
CA GLY A 281 -19.08 -3.77 5.82
C GLY A 281 -19.30 -3.18 7.22
N ARG A 282 -19.08 -3.98 8.27
CA ARG A 282 -19.18 -3.52 9.66
C ARG A 282 -18.26 -2.33 9.96
N ILE A 283 -17.00 -2.39 9.51
CA ILE A 283 -16.03 -1.31 9.71
C ILE A 283 -16.51 -0.02 9.02
N ALA A 284 -17.02 -0.12 7.79
CA ALA A 284 -17.57 1.03 7.08
C ALA A 284 -18.81 1.59 7.78
N ASP A 285 -19.73 0.73 8.23
CA ASP A 285 -20.95 1.12 8.95
C ASP A 285 -20.66 1.87 10.26
N THR A 286 -19.64 1.45 11.01
CA THR A 286 -19.27 2.10 12.28
C THR A 286 -18.38 3.32 12.10
N SER A 287 -17.61 3.37 11.02
CA SER A 287 -16.61 4.41 10.82
C SER A 287 -17.10 5.55 9.93
N CYS A 288 -18.06 5.34 9.04
CA CYS A 288 -18.47 6.33 8.04
C CYS A 288 -19.91 6.82 8.27
N ASP A 289 -20.14 8.11 8.06
CA ASP A 289 -21.46 8.72 8.14
C ASP A 289 -22.35 8.35 6.93
N THR A 290 -21.73 8.01 5.81
CA THR A 290 -22.43 7.52 4.62
C THR A 290 -21.57 6.48 3.92
N VAL A 291 -22.18 5.36 3.55
CA VAL A 291 -21.50 4.26 2.84
C VAL A 291 -22.25 3.99 1.54
N ILE A 292 -21.50 4.02 0.43
CA ILE A 292 -21.96 3.62 -0.90
C ILE A 292 -21.22 2.34 -1.28
N LEU A 293 -21.97 1.25 -1.39
CA LEU A 293 -21.42 -0.01 -1.87
C LEU A 293 -21.52 -0.07 -3.40
N THR A 294 -20.45 -0.56 -4.03
CA THR A 294 -20.30 -0.61 -5.49
C THR A 294 -19.59 -1.88 -5.95
N ASN A 295 -19.68 -2.15 -7.24
CA ASN A 295 -18.83 -3.13 -7.89
C ASN A 295 -17.33 -2.70 -7.87
N GLU A 296 -16.43 -3.69 -7.90
CA GLU A 296 -14.98 -3.49 -7.92
C GLU A 296 -14.30 -4.41 -8.93
N ASP A 297 -14.00 -5.65 -8.57
CA ASP A 297 -13.37 -6.66 -9.42
C ASP A 297 -14.10 -8.00 -9.21
N PRO A 298 -15.30 -8.18 -9.79
CA PRO A 298 -16.14 -9.36 -9.53
C PRO A 298 -15.57 -10.66 -10.11
N TYR A 299 -14.77 -10.58 -11.18
CA TYR A 299 -14.37 -11.74 -11.97
C TYR A 299 -15.60 -12.58 -12.36
N ASP A 300 -15.60 -13.88 -12.09
CA ASP A 300 -16.69 -14.81 -12.42
C ASP A 300 -17.78 -14.89 -11.33
N GLU A 301 -17.61 -14.17 -10.22
CA GLU A 301 -18.61 -14.10 -9.16
C GLU A 301 -19.65 -13.00 -9.46
N LYS A 302 -20.90 -13.21 -9.01
CA LYS A 302 -21.97 -12.23 -9.23
C LYS A 302 -21.70 -10.96 -8.42
N PRO A 303 -21.56 -9.78 -9.05
CA PRO A 303 -21.31 -8.52 -8.36
C PRO A 303 -22.30 -8.21 -7.22
N GLU A 304 -23.56 -8.53 -7.44
CA GLU A 304 -24.65 -8.29 -6.48
C GLU A 304 -24.50 -9.15 -5.22
N GLN A 305 -23.97 -10.37 -5.37
CA GLN A 305 -23.69 -11.25 -4.24
C GLN A 305 -22.55 -10.69 -3.39
N ILE A 306 -21.48 -10.23 -4.02
CA ILE A 306 -20.33 -9.63 -3.32
C ILE A 306 -20.78 -8.41 -2.51
N VAL A 307 -21.54 -7.50 -3.12
CA VAL A 307 -22.08 -6.31 -2.45
C VAL A 307 -23.03 -6.68 -1.32
N SER A 308 -23.89 -7.69 -1.55
CA SER A 308 -24.77 -8.22 -0.52
C SER A 308 -23.98 -8.76 0.68
N ASP A 309 -22.93 -9.56 0.47
CA ASP A 309 -22.07 -10.09 1.55
C ASP A 309 -21.42 -9.00 2.38
N ILE A 310 -21.03 -7.88 1.77
CA ILE A 310 -20.53 -6.70 2.49
C ILE A 310 -21.66 -6.09 3.33
N ALA A 311 -22.84 -5.86 2.71
CA ALA A 311 -24.00 -5.28 3.37
C ALA A 311 -24.51 -6.11 4.57
N HIS A 312 -24.37 -7.44 4.54
CA HIS A 312 -24.71 -8.31 5.68
C HIS A 312 -23.93 -7.99 6.96
N GLY A 313 -22.78 -7.33 6.82
CA GLY A 313 -21.97 -6.84 7.94
C GLY A 313 -22.50 -5.58 8.63
N MET A 314 -23.44 -4.88 7.99
CA MET A 314 -23.89 -3.55 8.35
C MET A 314 -25.20 -3.58 9.12
N THR A 315 -25.36 -2.63 10.04
CA THR A 315 -26.63 -2.38 10.74
C THR A 315 -27.46 -1.35 9.99
N HIS A 316 -26.83 -0.27 9.52
CA HIS A 316 -27.51 0.72 8.70
C HIS A 316 -27.55 0.28 7.24
N LYS A 317 -28.67 0.59 6.57
CA LYS A 317 -28.83 0.27 5.15
C LYS A 317 -27.90 1.15 4.30
N PRO A 318 -26.93 0.59 3.57
CA PRO A 318 -26.08 1.37 2.68
C PRO A 318 -26.84 1.82 1.42
N GLU A 319 -26.31 2.85 0.76
CA GLU A 319 -26.66 3.13 -0.63
C GLU A 319 -25.90 2.14 -1.53
N ILE A 320 -26.56 1.56 -2.53
CA ILE A 320 -25.94 0.59 -3.44
C ILE A 320 -26.02 1.16 -4.86
N ILE A 321 -24.86 1.40 -5.46
CA ILE A 321 -24.72 1.86 -6.85
C ILE A 321 -23.67 0.97 -7.51
N MET A 322 -24.11 0.11 -8.41
CA MET A 322 -23.23 -0.92 -8.99
C MET A 322 -22.20 -0.34 -9.97
N ASP A 323 -22.54 0.72 -10.69
CA ASP A 323 -21.56 1.44 -11.51
C ASP A 323 -20.62 2.25 -10.60
N ARG A 324 -19.33 1.92 -10.66
CA ARG A 324 -18.33 2.52 -9.78
C ARG A 324 -18.12 4.01 -10.05
N ARG A 325 -18.31 4.49 -11.28
CA ARG A 325 -18.18 5.92 -11.61
C ARG A 325 -19.36 6.68 -11.03
N GLU A 326 -20.57 6.13 -11.17
CA GLU A 326 -21.78 6.70 -10.58
C GLU A 326 -21.71 6.71 -9.06
N ALA A 327 -21.18 5.65 -8.43
CA ALA A 327 -20.96 5.60 -6.98
C ALA A 327 -20.00 6.69 -6.50
N ILE A 328 -18.89 6.89 -7.21
CA ILE A 328 -17.92 7.98 -6.94
C ILE A 328 -18.59 9.34 -7.13
N ALA A 329 -19.26 9.58 -8.26
CA ALA A 329 -19.96 10.84 -8.53
C ALA A 329 -21.02 11.15 -7.46
N ARG A 330 -21.74 10.12 -7.00
CA ARG A 330 -22.71 10.23 -5.92
C ARG A 330 -22.04 10.64 -4.61
N ALA A 331 -20.96 9.98 -4.21
CA ALA A 331 -20.22 10.34 -3.00
C ALA A 331 -19.73 11.80 -3.03
N LEU A 332 -19.18 12.23 -4.17
CA LEU A 332 -18.72 13.61 -4.36
C LEU A 332 -19.89 14.62 -4.29
N SER A 333 -21.07 14.27 -4.81
CA SER A 333 -22.26 15.14 -4.74
C SER A 333 -22.79 15.34 -3.31
N LEU A 334 -22.47 14.42 -2.39
CA LEU A 334 -22.88 14.47 -0.99
C LEU A 334 -21.91 15.23 -0.09
N ALA A 335 -20.70 15.50 -0.60
CA ALA A 335 -19.62 16.12 0.16
C ALA A 335 -19.87 17.61 0.39
N ARG A 336 -19.57 18.06 1.61
CA ARG A 336 -19.57 19.46 2.04
C ARG A 336 -18.13 19.88 2.36
N THR A 337 -17.93 21.18 2.54
CA THR A 337 -16.64 21.70 3.02
C THR A 337 -16.16 20.92 4.23
N ASP A 338 -14.87 20.56 4.25
CA ASP A 338 -14.21 19.82 5.33
C ASP A 338 -14.69 18.37 5.57
N ASP A 339 -15.57 17.82 4.72
CA ASP A 339 -15.84 16.38 4.70
C ASP A 339 -14.64 15.59 4.13
N ALA A 340 -14.65 14.27 4.33
CA ALA A 340 -13.75 13.32 3.68
C ALA A 340 -14.51 12.33 2.81
N VAL A 341 -14.22 12.29 1.52
CA VAL A 341 -14.65 11.24 0.58
C VAL A 341 -13.53 10.22 0.43
N LEU A 342 -13.78 8.97 0.84
CA LEU A 342 -12.80 7.89 0.86
C LEU A 342 -13.20 6.79 -0.14
N ILE A 343 -12.41 6.63 -1.21
CA ILE A 343 -12.62 5.62 -2.24
C ILE A 343 -11.62 4.48 -2.01
N THR A 344 -12.13 3.28 -1.72
CA THR A 344 -11.31 2.16 -1.24
C THR A 344 -11.42 0.91 -2.12
N GLY A 345 -10.45 0.01 -2.00
CA GLY A 345 -10.40 -1.29 -2.69
C GLY A 345 -9.35 -1.33 -3.80
N LYS A 346 -9.49 -0.49 -4.84
CA LYS A 346 -8.71 -0.64 -6.09
C LYS A 346 -7.36 0.06 -6.09
N GLY A 347 -7.19 1.19 -5.40
CA GLY A 347 -5.94 1.96 -5.41
C GLY A 347 -5.43 2.24 -6.83
N THR A 348 -4.35 1.55 -7.24
CA THR A 348 -3.71 1.68 -8.56
C THR A 348 -4.10 0.60 -9.57
N ASP A 349 -5.03 -0.29 -9.24
CA ASP A 349 -5.43 -1.37 -10.14
C ASP A 349 -5.94 -0.80 -11.48
N PRO A 350 -5.38 -1.23 -12.62
CA PRO A 350 -5.55 -0.54 -13.91
C PRO A 350 -6.85 -0.89 -14.64
N ASP A 351 -7.65 -1.80 -14.09
CA ASP A 351 -8.89 -2.24 -14.69
C ASP A 351 -9.91 -2.75 -13.65
N ILE A 352 -11.18 -2.80 -14.04
CA ILE A 352 -12.24 -3.56 -13.38
C ILE A 352 -12.39 -4.91 -14.10
N ARG A 353 -12.21 -6.03 -13.38
CA ARG A 353 -12.25 -7.41 -13.91
C ARG A 353 -13.67 -7.96 -13.91
N GLY A 354 -14.13 -8.39 -15.08
CA GLY A 354 -15.41 -9.07 -15.22
C GLY A 354 -15.27 -10.57 -15.53
N PRO A 355 -16.41 -11.23 -15.78
CA PRO A 355 -16.48 -12.65 -16.09
C PRO A 355 -15.67 -13.02 -17.33
N SER A 356 -15.20 -14.26 -17.37
CA SER A 356 -14.49 -14.84 -18.53
C SER A 356 -13.31 -14.01 -19.03
N GLY A 357 -12.63 -13.31 -18.10
CA GLY A 357 -11.44 -12.53 -18.40
C GLY A 357 -11.70 -11.13 -19.00
N SER A 358 -12.97 -10.70 -19.11
CA SER A 358 -13.32 -9.35 -19.52
C SER A 358 -12.73 -8.29 -18.59
N LYS A 359 -12.46 -7.09 -19.13
CA LYS A 359 -11.89 -5.99 -18.37
C LYS A 359 -12.33 -4.63 -18.90
N ILE A 360 -12.48 -3.69 -17.98
CA ILE A 360 -12.74 -2.27 -18.27
C ILE A 360 -11.53 -1.49 -17.76
N VAL A 361 -10.86 -0.74 -18.63
CA VAL A 361 -9.73 0.13 -18.21
C VAL A 361 -10.24 1.12 -17.17
N TRP A 362 -9.54 1.22 -16.05
CA TRP A 362 -10.04 1.92 -14.87
C TRP A 362 -8.92 2.54 -14.04
N SER A 363 -9.20 3.68 -13.43
CA SER A 363 -8.38 4.26 -12.36
C SER A 363 -9.27 5.11 -11.46
N ASP A 364 -9.38 4.74 -10.18
CA ASP A 364 -10.15 5.51 -9.21
C ASP A 364 -9.66 6.96 -9.12
N ALA A 365 -8.35 7.18 -9.13
CA ALA A 365 -7.76 8.51 -9.06
C ALA A 365 -8.12 9.39 -10.26
N VAL A 366 -8.07 8.83 -11.47
CA VAL A 366 -8.45 9.56 -12.70
C VAL A 366 -9.95 9.87 -12.69
N VAL A 367 -10.79 8.86 -12.43
CA VAL A 367 -12.24 9.01 -12.39
C VAL A 367 -12.66 10.02 -11.32
N ALA A 368 -12.08 9.93 -10.12
CA ALA A 368 -12.40 10.84 -9.03
C ALA A 368 -12.05 12.30 -9.39
N ARG A 369 -10.89 12.53 -10.04
CA ARG A 369 -10.53 13.87 -10.54
C ARG A 369 -11.53 14.38 -11.58
N GLU A 370 -11.84 13.57 -12.60
CA GLU A 370 -12.79 13.95 -13.66
C GLU A 370 -14.17 14.30 -13.09
N GLU A 371 -14.66 13.53 -12.11
CA GLU A 371 -15.96 13.80 -11.50
C GLU A 371 -15.95 15.03 -10.58
N VAL A 372 -14.82 15.35 -9.93
CA VAL A 372 -14.65 16.62 -9.21
C VAL A 372 -14.68 17.81 -10.18
N GLU A 373 -13.94 17.74 -11.28
CA GLU A 373 -13.92 18.82 -12.29
C GLU A 373 -15.31 19.08 -12.86
N LYS A 374 -16.08 18.02 -13.15
CA LYS A 374 -17.50 18.12 -13.56
C LYS A 374 -18.38 18.75 -12.47
N LEU A 375 -18.17 18.37 -11.21
CA LEU A 375 -18.93 18.93 -10.08
C LEU A 375 -18.68 20.44 -9.94
N LEU A 376 -17.42 20.88 -10.03
CA LEU A 376 -17.04 22.29 -9.93
C LEU A 376 -17.54 23.12 -11.11
N ALA A 377 -17.46 22.57 -12.33
CA ALA A 377 -18.01 23.20 -13.52
C ALA A 377 -19.53 23.44 -13.39
N LYS A 378 -20.29 22.47 -12.87
CA LYS A 378 -21.73 22.63 -12.61
C LYS A 378 -22.05 23.68 -11.54
N GLN A 379 -21.15 23.88 -10.58
CA GLN A 379 -21.31 24.88 -9.51
C GLN A 379 -20.89 26.29 -9.92
N GLY A 380 -20.51 26.51 -11.19
CA GLY A 380 -20.02 27.82 -11.67
C GLY A 380 -18.66 28.21 -11.08
N ARG A 381 -17.94 27.28 -10.45
CA ARG A 381 -16.61 27.46 -9.88
C ARG A 381 -15.55 26.98 -10.87
N ILE A 382 -15.34 27.72 -11.95
CA ILE A 382 -14.14 27.55 -12.78
C ILE A 382 -13.20 28.70 -12.43
N MET A 383 -12.06 28.40 -11.78
CA MET A 383 -10.89 29.26 -11.90
C MET A 383 -10.38 29.10 -13.33
N SER A 384 -10.38 30.19 -14.09
CA SER A 384 -9.60 30.32 -15.30
C SER A 384 -8.15 29.93 -14.99
N LEU A 385 -7.59 29.01 -15.78
CA LEU A 385 -6.20 28.55 -15.75
C LEU A 385 -5.20 29.71 -15.73
#